data_AF-V4MG02-F1
#
_entry.id   AF-V4MG02-F1
#
_cell.length_a   1.000
_cell.length_b   1.000
_cell.length_c   1.000
_cell.angle_alpha   90.00
_cell.angle_beta   90.00
_cell.angle_gamma   90.00
#
_symmetry.space_group_name_H-M   'P 1'
#
loop_
_entity.id
_entity.type
_entity.pdbx_description
1 polymer ?
#
loop_
_entity_poly.entity_id
_entity_poly.type
_entity_poly.pdbx_seq_one_letter_code
_entity_poly.pdbx_strand_id
1 'polypeptide(L)'
;MGRLKQCWSSLLVLAAMVIGTGAVPITYLQSAVAKGAVCLDGSAPAYHFDKGFGSGINNWIVHMEGGGWCTDVASCIKRKGTMKGSSKFMNKDFGFSGILGGKQNTNPDFYNWNRIKVRYCDGSSFTGNVEAVNPANKLFFRGARVWRAVIDDLMAKGMKNAQNAILSGCSAGALAAILHCDTFRAILPRTARVKCVSDAGYFIHGKDISGGSYIQSYYSKVVALHGSAKSLPLSCTSKMRPELCFFPQYVVPFMRTPLFVINAAFDSWQIKNVLAPTAVDKRKEWKTCKLDLKKCSAAQLKTVQGFRDQMMRALSPVHSTPSRGLFLDSCHAHCQGGSAASWSGAKGPQVANTKIAKAVGNWFYGRIFTFIPISRERESTQSFEIVIWGNKTSDFTGEVRRRSLLHKSISQFRGTSMDSAFVDRAWEKWVTGNVGSSGHPLKAAVLINYDPTLPSRLLSTIAEQEGIDIYPVELKQFTDFMRRGNLPTETFVLGSNQYIITSIHENWFAARCLNTTQPAGEGAIVMQTAVYVLVALYDGSIGSASQAMAAADQFASQLSRKNL
;
A
#
# COMPACT_ATOMS: atom_id res chain seq x y z
N MET A 1 54.67 27.15 50.75
CA MET A 1 54.89 28.43 50.03
C MET A 1 54.95 28.10 48.55
N GLY A 2 54.16 28.61 47.62
CA GLY A 2 53.14 29.64 47.63
C GLY A 2 52.90 30.05 46.17
N ARG A 3 51.63 29.98 45.74
CA ARG A 3 50.97 30.66 44.59
C ARG A 3 51.50 30.47 43.16
N LEU A 4 50.64 29.88 42.32
CA LEU A 4 50.25 30.28 40.95
C LEU A 4 49.25 29.17 40.50
N LYS A 5 47.98 29.35 40.13
CA LYS A 5 47.08 30.42 39.64
C LYS A 5 45.65 29.94 39.99
N GLN A 6 44.75 30.67 40.66
CA GLN A 6 43.89 31.79 40.27
C GLN A 6 43.08 31.61 38.96
N CYS A 7 41.78 31.89 39.11
CA CYS A 7 40.66 31.91 38.16
C CYS A 7 40.00 30.53 37.98
N TRP A 8 38.73 30.26 38.33
CA TRP A 8 37.53 31.08 38.31
C TRP A 8 36.56 30.69 39.45
N SER A 9 36.08 31.70 40.17
CA SER A 9 34.89 31.66 41.01
C SER A 9 33.60 31.70 40.18
N SER A 10 32.53 31.17 40.78
CA SER A 10 31.11 31.43 40.47
C SER A 10 30.44 30.63 39.36
N LEU A 11 29.79 29.51 39.73
CA LEU A 11 28.48 29.06 39.23
C LEU A 11 28.05 27.76 39.94
N LEU A 12 27.60 27.89 41.20
CA LEU A 12 26.70 26.93 41.82
C LEU A 12 25.29 27.52 41.72
N VAL A 13 24.32 26.64 41.43
CA VAL A 13 22.86 26.87 41.28
C VAL A 13 22.37 27.18 39.86
N LEU A 14 22.20 26.11 39.06
CA LEU A 14 20.96 25.73 38.34
C LEU A 14 21.27 24.61 37.33
N ALA A 15 21.64 23.43 37.82
CA ALA A 15 21.43 22.21 37.05
C ALA A 15 19.98 21.75 37.29
N ALA A 16 19.03 22.51 36.73
CA ALA A 16 17.68 22.01 36.53
C ALA A 16 17.78 20.74 35.69
N MET A 17 17.10 19.70 36.16
CA MET A 17 16.96 18.40 35.51
C MET A 17 16.73 18.55 34.00
N VAL A 18 17.68 18.13 33.17
CA VAL A 18 17.37 17.70 31.81
C VAL A 18 16.95 16.23 31.90
N ILE A 19 15.76 15.98 32.43
CA ILE A 19 15.05 14.74 32.13
C ILE A 19 14.66 14.86 30.66
N GLY A 20 15.28 14.04 29.81
CA GLY A 20 14.92 13.97 28.39
C GLY A 20 13.43 13.67 28.23
N THR A 21 12.68 14.65 27.71
CA THR A 21 11.22 14.67 27.56
C THR A 21 10.68 13.72 26.46
N GLY A 22 11.26 12.53 26.28
CA GLY A 22 10.90 11.63 25.16
C GLY A 22 11.02 10.12 25.36
N ALA A 23 11.38 9.65 26.56
CA ALA A 23 11.44 8.23 26.89
C ALA A 23 10.08 7.73 27.42
N VAL A 24 9.51 6.71 26.78
CA VAL A 24 8.28 6.06 27.27
C VAL A 24 8.67 4.86 28.14
N PRO A 25 8.24 4.81 29.42
CA PRO A 25 8.62 3.73 30.33
C PRO A 25 7.93 2.41 29.97
N ILE A 26 8.58 1.30 30.32
CA ILE A 26 8.06 -0.04 30.15
C ILE A 26 7.03 -0.37 31.25
N THR A 27 5.95 -1.03 30.86
CA THR A 27 4.97 -1.64 31.76
C THR A 27 5.11 -3.15 31.68
N TYR A 28 5.38 -3.80 32.81
CA TYR A 28 5.37 -5.26 32.93
C TYR A 28 3.99 -5.73 33.38
N LEU A 29 3.34 -6.58 32.60
CA LEU A 29 2.00 -7.06 32.92
C LEU A 29 2.06 -8.29 33.83
N GLN A 30 2.42 -8.08 35.09
CA GLN A 30 2.60 -9.17 36.07
C GLN A 30 1.33 -10.00 36.27
N SER A 31 0.16 -9.36 36.21
CA SER A 31 -1.15 -10.04 36.30
C SER A 31 -1.40 -11.07 35.18
N ALA A 32 -0.67 -10.98 34.05
CA ALA A 32 -0.77 -11.94 32.95
C ALA A 32 -0.05 -13.27 33.24
N VAL A 33 0.94 -13.27 34.14
CA VAL A 33 1.72 -14.48 34.49
C VAL A 33 0.80 -15.56 35.08
N ALA A 34 -0.08 -15.18 36.00
CA ALA A 34 -1.06 -16.09 36.61
C ALA A 34 -2.05 -16.68 35.58
N LYS A 35 -2.25 -16.02 34.44
CA LYS A 35 -3.06 -16.50 33.31
C LYS A 35 -2.26 -17.33 32.30
N GLY A 36 -0.99 -17.62 32.60
CA GLY A 36 -0.06 -18.34 31.72
C GLY A 36 0.37 -17.55 30.48
N ALA A 37 0.13 -16.24 30.44
CA ALA A 37 0.61 -15.35 29.39
C ALA A 37 2.01 -14.85 29.78
N VAL A 38 3.04 -15.51 29.24
CA VAL A 38 4.45 -15.28 29.59
C VAL A 38 5.33 -15.29 28.34
N CYS A 39 6.51 -14.67 28.43
CA CYS A 39 7.56 -14.74 27.43
C CYS A 39 8.19 -16.15 27.34
N LEU A 40 9.06 -16.40 26.36
CA LEU A 40 9.75 -17.70 26.19
C LEU A 40 10.45 -18.19 27.46
N ASP A 41 10.94 -17.28 28.32
CA ASP A 41 11.60 -17.60 29.58
C ASP A 41 10.68 -17.73 30.80
N GLY A 42 9.38 -17.46 30.64
CA GLY A 42 8.40 -17.41 31.73
C GLY A 42 8.23 -16.02 32.36
N SER A 43 8.94 -14.99 31.92
CA SER A 43 8.76 -13.63 32.44
C SER A 43 7.44 -13.01 31.97
N ALA A 44 6.95 -12.00 32.70
CA ALA A 44 5.75 -11.27 32.32
C ALA A 44 5.93 -10.57 30.96
N PRO A 45 4.89 -10.53 30.11
CA PRO A 45 4.93 -9.72 28.89
C PRO A 45 4.97 -8.24 29.25
N ALA A 46 5.44 -7.42 28.31
CA ALA A 46 5.63 -6.00 28.54
C ALA A 46 5.25 -5.15 27.32
N TYR A 47 4.91 -3.90 27.57
CA TYR A 47 4.64 -2.91 26.54
C TYR A 47 5.02 -1.50 27.03
N HIS A 48 5.22 -0.56 26.12
CA HIS A 48 5.36 0.86 26.44
C HIS A 48 4.06 1.58 26.07
N PHE A 49 3.63 2.54 26.86
CA PHE A 49 2.39 3.27 26.63
C PHE A 49 2.56 4.76 26.90
N ASP A 50 2.34 5.55 25.86
CA ASP A 50 2.27 7.00 25.88
C ASP A 50 0.81 7.42 25.69
N LYS A 51 0.25 8.16 26.67
CA LYS A 51 -1.19 8.46 26.72
C LYS A 51 -1.57 9.50 25.67
N GLY A 52 -2.74 9.31 25.07
CA GLY A 52 -3.32 10.29 24.15
C GLY A 52 -3.79 11.55 24.87
N PHE A 53 -3.93 12.64 24.13
CA PHE A 53 -4.36 13.94 24.65
C PHE A 53 -5.20 14.71 23.63
N GLY A 54 -5.96 15.71 24.11
CA GLY A 54 -6.86 16.51 23.28
C GLY A 54 -7.86 15.66 22.50
N SER A 55 -7.98 15.89 21.19
CA SER A 55 -8.84 15.09 20.30
C SER A 55 -8.42 13.62 20.13
N GLY A 56 -7.22 13.25 20.59
CA GLY A 56 -6.65 11.92 20.46
C GLY A 56 -6.91 10.97 21.64
N ILE A 57 -7.57 11.42 22.71
CA ILE A 57 -7.77 10.61 23.94
C ILE A 57 -8.53 9.29 23.70
N ASN A 58 -9.40 9.23 22.70
CA ASN A 58 -10.16 8.04 22.31
C ASN A 58 -9.61 7.38 21.04
N ASN A 59 -8.41 7.75 20.61
CA ASN A 59 -7.77 7.18 19.44
C ASN A 59 -6.54 6.36 19.85
N TRP A 60 -6.35 5.19 19.26
CA TRP A 60 -5.41 4.18 19.74
C TRP A 60 -4.53 3.62 18.63
N ILE A 61 -3.21 3.55 18.84
CA ILE A 61 -2.28 2.80 18.01
C ILE A 61 -1.63 1.73 18.87
N VAL A 62 -1.93 0.46 18.57
CA VAL A 62 -1.26 -0.69 19.15
C VAL A 62 -0.22 -1.17 18.13
N HIS A 63 1.07 -0.97 18.43
CA HIS A 63 2.16 -1.34 17.55
C HIS A 63 2.90 -2.57 18.07
N MET A 64 2.89 -3.64 17.28
CA MET A 64 3.52 -4.91 17.60
C MET A 64 5.00 -4.88 17.17
N GLU A 65 5.90 -5.04 18.13
CA GLU A 65 7.33 -5.16 17.85
C GLU A 65 7.64 -6.42 17.02
N GLY A 66 8.59 -6.33 16.10
CA GLY A 66 9.10 -7.47 15.34
C GLY A 66 10.42 -8.05 15.85
N GLY A 67 10.93 -9.07 15.16
CA GLY A 67 12.25 -9.62 15.44
C GLY A 67 12.46 -11.07 14.98
N GLY A 68 11.85 -11.47 13.87
CA GLY A 68 11.94 -12.84 13.34
C GLY A 68 11.31 -13.90 14.26
N TRP A 69 11.66 -15.16 14.04
CA TRP A 69 11.07 -16.32 14.71
C TRP A 69 12.14 -17.30 15.18
N CYS A 70 11.75 -18.25 16.02
CA CYS A 70 12.56 -19.44 16.30
C CYS A 70 11.81 -20.70 15.86
N THR A 71 12.51 -21.62 15.21
CA THR A 71 11.95 -22.77 14.46
C THR A 71 12.20 -24.11 15.12
N ASP A 72 13.02 -24.15 16.16
CA ASP A 72 13.35 -25.35 16.91
C ASP A 72 13.69 -24.97 18.36
N VAL A 73 13.76 -25.99 19.22
CA VAL A 73 14.06 -25.81 20.65
C VAL A 73 15.39 -25.09 20.85
N ALA A 74 16.43 -25.44 20.09
CA ALA A 74 17.77 -24.86 20.24
C ALA A 74 17.78 -23.35 19.92
N SER A 75 17.15 -22.93 18.82
CA SER A 75 17.01 -21.52 18.45
C SER A 75 16.13 -20.75 19.44
N CYS A 76 15.09 -21.37 19.98
CA CYS A 76 14.25 -20.73 21.00
C CYS A 76 14.97 -20.60 22.35
N ILE A 77 15.82 -21.55 22.75
CA ILE A 77 16.68 -21.42 23.94
C ILE A 77 17.65 -20.24 23.79
N LYS A 78 18.32 -20.10 22.65
CA LYS A 78 19.20 -18.95 22.39
C LYS A 78 18.43 -17.64 22.49
N ARG A 79 17.21 -17.61 21.94
CA ARG A 79 16.34 -16.43 21.96
C ARG A 79 15.83 -16.08 23.37
N LYS A 80 15.55 -17.08 24.21
CA LYS A 80 15.11 -16.96 25.61
C LYS A 80 16.06 -16.07 26.43
N GLY A 81 17.37 -16.14 26.17
CA GLY A 81 18.39 -15.32 26.83
C GLY A 81 18.55 -13.89 26.29
N THR A 82 17.58 -13.37 25.53
CA THR A 82 17.66 -12.04 24.90
C THR A 82 16.39 -11.23 25.12
N MET A 83 16.43 -9.94 24.76
CA MET A 83 15.26 -9.05 24.78
C MET A 83 14.08 -9.52 23.91
N LYS A 84 14.31 -10.53 23.05
CA LYS A 84 13.32 -11.10 22.13
C LYS A 84 12.71 -12.42 22.63
N GLY A 85 13.10 -12.87 23.82
CA GLY A 85 12.56 -14.05 24.49
C GLY A 85 12.31 -13.85 25.99
N SER A 86 12.74 -12.73 26.56
CA SER A 86 12.51 -12.38 27.96
C SER A 86 12.38 -10.87 28.13
N SER A 87 11.40 -10.47 28.94
CA SER A 87 11.21 -9.07 29.30
C SER A 87 12.29 -8.53 30.25
N LYS A 88 13.08 -9.40 30.89
CA LYS A 88 14.18 -9.01 31.79
C LYS A 88 15.30 -8.28 31.08
N PHE A 89 15.46 -8.50 29.78
CA PHE A 89 16.49 -7.87 28.94
C PHE A 89 15.95 -6.73 28.08
N MET A 90 14.70 -6.31 28.28
CA MET A 90 14.11 -5.23 27.50
C MET A 90 14.53 -3.86 28.04
N ASN A 91 14.84 -2.93 27.14
CA ASN A 91 15.04 -1.53 27.50
C ASN A 91 13.84 -1.02 28.31
N LYS A 92 14.13 -0.44 29.48
CA LYS A 92 13.13 0.13 30.39
C LYS A 92 12.50 1.39 29.81
N ASP A 93 13.29 2.14 29.05
CA ASP A 93 12.90 3.37 28.39
C ASP A 93 13.01 3.21 26.88
N PHE A 94 11.97 3.61 26.14
CA PHE A 94 11.95 3.50 24.69
C PHE A 94 11.48 4.80 24.04
N GLY A 95 12.29 5.34 23.13
CA GLY A 95 11.94 6.51 22.34
C GLY A 95 10.96 6.16 21.23
N PHE A 96 9.80 6.81 21.20
CA PHE A 96 8.84 6.64 20.12
C PHE A 96 9.17 7.52 18.91
N SER A 97 8.97 6.97 17.71
CA SER A 97 9.27 7.63 16.44
C SER A 97 8.35 7.10 15.34
N GLY A 98 8.42 7.70 14.14
CA GLY A 98 7.59 7.34 12.99
C GLY A 98 6.10 7.38 13.33
N ILE A 99 5.37 6.30 13.04
CA ILE A 99 3.94 6.18 13.35
C ILE A 99 3.59 6.36 14.85
N LEU A 100 4.53 6.08 15.76
CA LEU A 100 4.36 6.29 17.21
C LEU A 100 4.92 7.64 17.68
N GLY A 101 5.52 8.45 16.79
CA GLY A 101 6.15 9.71 17.17
C GLY A 101 5.15 10.70 17.78
N GLY A 102 5.52 11.35 18.89
CA GLY A 102 4.66 12.31 19.59
C GLY A 102 4.74 13.75 19.05
N LYS A 103 5.52 13.98 18.00
CA LYS A 103 5.69 15.31 17.40
C LYS A 103 4.76 15.49 16.20
N GLN A 104 3.92 16.51 16.24
CA GLN A 104 2.94 16.79 15.17
C GLN A 104 3.61 17.06 13.81
N ASN A 105 4.79 17.68 13.78
CA ASN A 105 5.48 17.97 12.52
C ASN A 105 5.98 16.73 11.77
N THR A 106 6.23 15.61 12.47
CA THR A 106 6.66 14.35 11.86
C THR A 106 5.57 13.28 11.86
N ASN A 107 4.54 13.42 12.70
CA ASN A 107 3.42 12.48 12.78
C ASN A 107 2.07 13.22 12.89
N PRO A 108 1.69 14.06 11.91
CA PRO A 108 0.60 15.04 12.05
C PRO A 108 -0.76 14.41 12.35
N ASP A 109 -1.01 13.20 11.83
CA ASP A 109 -2.30 12.54 11.93
C ASP A 109 -2.51 11.73 13.23
N PHE A 110 -1.41 11.34 13.90
CA PHE A 110 -1.45 10.35 14.99
C PHE A 110 -0.66 10.76 16.24
N TYR A 111 0.03 11.91 16.24
CA TYR A 111 0.92 12.33 17.34
C TYR A 111 0.24 12.39 18.72
N ASN A 112 -1.05 12.72 18.76
CA ASN A 112 -1.80 12.90 20.00
C ASN A 112 -2.65 11.69 20.41
N TRP A 113 -2.54 10.56 19.69
CA TRP A 113 -3.25 9.33 20.02
C TRP A 113 -2.62 8.63 21.22
N ASN A 114 -3.36 7.71 21.84
CA ASN A 114 -2.78 6.68 22.72
C ASN A 114 -1.85 5.81 21.88
N ARG A 115 -0.55 5.83 22.20
CA ARG A 115 0.50 5.17 21.41
C ARG A 115 1.11 4.06 22.25
N ILE A 116 1.05 2.83 21.75
CA ILE A 116 1.46 1.63 22.47
C ILE A 116 2.47 0.87 21.63
N LYS A 117 3.56 0.45 22.25
CA LYS A 117 4.52 -0.50 21.66
C LYS A 117 4.54 -1.80 22.47
N VAL A 118 3.88 -2.83 21.95
CA VAL A 118 3.90 -4.17 22.56
C VAL A 118 5.24 -4.82 22.28
N ARG A 119 5.94 -5.25 23.34
CA ARG A 119 7.28 -5.82 23.21
C ARG A 119 7.21 -7.29 22.84
N TYR A 120 8.10 -7.71 21.94
CA TYR A 120 8.05 -9.04 21.33
C TYR A 120 8.94 -10.02 22.07
N CYS A 121 8.35 -11.08 22.64
CA CYS A 121 9.09 -12.06 23.43
C CYS A 121 8.67 -13.53 23.26
N ASP A 122 7.80 -13.85 22.29
CA ASP A 122 7.29 -15.21 22.09
C ASP A 122 7.94 -15.95 20.91
N GLY A 123 8.47 -15.24 19.92
CA GLY A 123 9.15 -15.86 18.76
C GLY A 123 8.22 -16.48 17.72
N SER A 124 6.91 -16.17 17.74
CA SER A 124 5.88 -16.74 16.86
C SER A 124 4.93 -15.71 16.23
N SER A 125 5.29 -14.43 16.16
CA SER A 125 4.35 -13.35 15.79
C SER A 125 3.08 -13.34 16.64
N PHE A 126 3.21 -13.60 17.95
CA PHE A 126 2.08 -13.62 18.88
C PHE A 126 1.00 -14.65 18.53
N THR A 127 1.37 -15.79 17.94
CA THR A 127 0.39 -16.84 17.54
C THR A 127 0.47 -18.09 18.41
N GLY A 128 1.58 -18.33 19.10
CA GLY A 128 1.81 -19.58 19.82
C GLY A 128 0.90 -19.79 21.03
N ASN A 129 0.45 -21.02 21.25
CA ASN A 129 -0.37 -21.40 22.40
C ASN A 129 -0.25 -22.90 22.74
N VAL A 130 0.93 -23.30 23.24
CA VAL A 130 1.18 -24.69 23.69
C VAL A 130 0.95 -24.78 25.19
N GLU A 131 0.04 -25.65 25.66
CA GLU A 131 -0.24 -25.86 27.09
C GLU A 131 0.94 -26.43 27.89
N ALA A 132 1.63 -27.41 27.32
CA ALA A 132 2.77 -28.02 27.96
C ALA A 132 3.95 -27.04 28.01
N VAL A 133 4.62 -26.97 29.16
CA VAL A 133 5.93 -26.35 29.30
C VAL A 133 6.96 -27.39 28.94
N ASN A 134 7.96 -27.05 28.13
CA ASN A 134 9.04 -27.99 27.87
C ASN A 134 9.82 -28.21 29.18
N PRO A 135 9.80 -29.43 29.76
CA PRO A 135 10.32 -29.65 31.12
C PRO A 135 11.84 -29.53 31.18
N ALA A 136 12.56 -29.87 30.09
CA ALA A 136 14.01 -29.89 30.05
C ALA A 136 14.64 -28.48 30.06
N ASN A 137 13.96 -27.49 29.48
CA ASN A 137 14.53 -26.15 29.28
C ASN A 137 13.62 -25.00 29.73
N LYS A 138 12.43 -25.33 30.27
CA LYS A 138 11.42 -24.37 30.74
C LYS A 138 11.09 -23.32 29.66
N LEU A 139 10.86 -23.77 28.43
CA LEU A 139 10.38 -22.91 27.34
C LEU A 139 8.85 -22.83 27.33
N PHE A 140 8.35 -21.62 27.07
CA PHE A 140 6.92 -21.31 27.05
C PHE A 140 6.52 -20.72 25.69
N PHE A 141 5.66 -21.41 24.94
CA PHE A 141 5.17 -20.93 23.64
C PHE A 141 3.78 -20.31 23.79
N ARG A 142 3.72 -19.04 24.22
CA ARG A 142 2.48 -18.37 24.69
C ARG A 142 2.11 -17.08 23.95
N GLY A 143 2.62 -16.88 22.74
CA GLY A 143 2.41 -15.66 21.95
C GLY A 143 0.97 -15.17 21.89
N ALA A 144 0.00 -16.06 21.62
CA ALA A 144 -1.42 -15.68 21.55
C ALA A 144 -2.02 -15.31 22.90
N ARG A 145 -1.50 -15.88 24.00
CA ARG A 145 -1.91 -15.48 25.36
C ARG A 145 -1.35 -14.13 25.73
N VAL A 146 -0.09 -13.87 25.36
CA VAL A 146 0.55 -12.57 25.52
C VAL A 146 -0.24 -11.50 24.78
N TRP A 147 -0.59 -11.74 23.51
CA TRP A 147 -1.47 -10.87 22.73
C TRP A 147 -2.77 -10.57 23.47
N ARG A 148 -3.53 -11.61 23.86
CA ARG A 148 -4.82 -11.42 24.54
C ARG A 148 -4.68 -10.65 25.84
N ALA A 149 -3.72 -11.01 26.69
CA ALA A 149 -3.52 -10.38 27.99
C ALA A 149 -3.18 -8.89 27.87
N VAL A 150 -2.31 -8.53 26.90
CA VAL A 150 -1.97 -7.13 26.65
C VAL A 150 -3.19 -6.36 26.14
N ILE A 151 -3.93 -6.93 25.19
CA ILE A 151 -5.13 -6.28 24.66
C ILE A 151 -6.21 -6.08 25.73
N ASP A 152 -6.48 -7.09 26.57
CA ASP A 152 -7.43 -6.99 27.68
C ASP A 152 -7.05 -5.87 28.66
N ASP A 153 -5.75 -5.76 28.97
CA ASP A 153 -5.23 -4.71 29.83
C ASP A 153 -5.35 -3.31 29.20
N LEU A 154 -5.14 -3.17 27.90
CA LEU A 154 -5.40 -1.91 27.17
C LEU A 154 -6.89 -1.56 27.13
N MET A 155 -7.77 -2.56 26.97
CA MET A 155 -9.23 -2.38 27.05
C MET A 155 -9.64 -1.83 28.41
N ALA A 156 -9.08 -2.38 29.50
CA ALA A 156 -9.29 -1.87 30.86
C ALA A 156 -8.78 -0.45 31.06
N LYS A 157 -7.71 -0.06 30.35
CA LYS A 157 -7.13 1.29 30.37
C LYS A 157 -7.86 2.33 29.50
N GLY A 158 -8.98 1.95 28.87
CA GLY A 158 -9.85 2.87 28.15
C GLY A 158 -9.99 2.59 26.65
N MET A 159 -9.27 1.60 26.10
CA MET A 159 -9.39 1.26 24.67
C MET A 159 -10.80 0.75 24.31
N LYS A 160 -11.57 0.28 25.31
CA LYS A 160 -13.00 -0.03 25.16
C LYS A 160 -13.87 1.16 24.69
N ASN A 161 -13.39 2.39 24.85
CA ASN A 161 -14.07 3.62 24.43
C ASN A 161 -13.50 4.18 23.11
N ALA A 162 -12.70 3.40 22.38
CA ALA A 162 -12.03 3.89 21.18
C ALA A 162 -13.00 4.37 20.11
N GLN A 163 -12.73 5.54 19.52
CA GLN A 163 -13.38 6.04 18.30
C GLN A 163 -12.59 5.64 17.06
N ASN A 164 -11.27 5.67 17.15
CA ASN A 164 -10.37 5.22 16.10
C ASN A 164 -9.31 4.27 16.68
N ALA A 165 -8.97 3.21 15.97
CA ALA A 165 -7.91 2.31 16.37
C ALA A 165 -7.10 1.80 15.17
N ILE A 166 -5.79 1.71 15.35
CA ILE A 166 -4.86 1.11 14.41
C ILE A 166 -4.13 -0.03 15.11
N LEU A 167 -4.26 -1.25 14.57
CA LEU A 167 -3.29 -2.32 14.86
C LEU A 167 -2.16 -2.21 13.83
N SER A 168 -0.97 -1.92 14.30
CA SER A 168 0.22 -1.82 13.47
C SER A 168 1.33 -2.73 13.96
N GLY A 169 2.38 -2.84 13.18
CA GLY A 169 3.59 -3.51 13.65
C GLY A 169 4.69 -3.40 12.62
N CYS A 170 5.82 -4.02 12.93
CA CYS A 170 6.95 -4.10 12.02
C CYS A 170 7.48 -5.52 11.88
N SER A 171 7.85 -5.96 10.68
CA SER A 171 8.44 -7.30 10.45
C SER A 171 7.51 -8.41 10.98
N ALA A 172 8.01 -9.30 11.83
CA ALA A 172 7.20 -10.31 12.52
C ALA A 172 5.99 -9.72 13.30
N GLY A 173 6.11 -8.49 13.82
CA GLY A 173 5.00 -7.80 14.48
C GLY A 173 3.98 -7.25 13.47
N ALA A 174 4.40 -6.84 12.28
CA ALA A 174 3.49 -6.46 11.20
C ALA A 174 2.73 -7.69 10.67
N LEU A 175 3.40 -8.84 10.59
CA LEU A 175 2.71 -10.10 10.32
C LEU A 175 1.68 -10.40 11.42
N ALA A 176 2.03 -10.22 12.70
CA ALA A 176 1.07 -10.36 13.80
C ALA A 176 -0.13 -9.40 13.64
N ALA A 177 0.11 -8.17 13.20
CA ALA A 177 -0.94 -7.19 12.92
C ALA A 177 -1.89 -7.67 11.82
N ILE A 178 -1.40 -8.32 10.77
CA ILE A 178 -2.24 -8.95 9.72
C ILE A 178 -3.05 -10.11 10.32
N LEU A 179 -2.38 -11.04 11.01
CA LEU A 179 -2.99 -12.28 11.51
C LEU A 179 -4.08 -12.02 12.57
N HIS A 180 -3.90 -11.00 13.40
CA HIS A 180 -4.84 -10.63 14.46
C HIS A 180 -5.82 -9.52 14.06
N CYS A 181 -5.71 -8.94 12.87
CA CYS A 181 -6.44 -7.74 12.46
C CYS A 181 -7.96 -7.84 12.65
N ASP A 182 -8.58 -8.91 12.12
CA ASP A 182 -10.03 -9.09 12.21
C ASP A 182 -10.49 -9.35 13.66
N THR A 183 -9.67 -10.06 14.45
CA THR A 183 -9.97 -10.26 15.88
C THR A 183 -9.87 -8.96 16.67
N PHE A 184 -8.90 -8.09 16.35
CA PHE A 184 -8.75 -6.77 16.94
C PHE A 184 -9.92 -5.85 16.59
N ARG A 185 -10.40 -5.87 15.35
CA ARG A 185 -11.63 -5.17 14.94
C ARG A 185 -12.85 -5.65 15.72
N ALA A 186 -12.96 -6.95 15.95
CA ALA A 186 -14.15 -7.58 16.54
C ALA A 186 -14.34 -7.27 18.04
N ILE A 187 -13.24 -7.04 18.77
CA ILE A 187 -13.30 -6.73 20.22
C ILE A 187 -13.52 -5.24 20.54
N LEU A 188 -13.36 -4.36 19.56
CA LEU A 188 -13.55 -2.92 19.70
C LEU A 188 -15.00 -2.52 19.41
N PRO A 189 -15.44 -1.32 19.85
CA PRO A 189 -16.79 -0.84 19.59
C PRO A 189 -17.18 -0.94 18.12
N ARG A 190 -18.44 -1.30 17.85
CA ARG A 190 -18.95 -1.40 16.47
C ARG A 190 -18.86 -0.07 15.72
N THR A 191 -19.03 1.04 16.44
CA THR A 191 -18.92 2.41 15.93
C THR A 191 -17.49 2.89 15.71
N ALA A 192 -16.48 2.19 16.25
CA ALA A 192 -15.09 2.56 16.10
C ALA A 192 -14.59 2.31 14.67
N ARG A 193 -13.83 3.26 14.12
CA ARG A 193 -13.06 3.07 12.89
C ARG A 193 -11.78 2.30 13.24
N VAL A 194 -11.75 1.02 12.91
CA VAL A 194 -10.56 0.17 13.13
C VAL A 194 -9.95 -0.23 11.79
N LYS A 195 -8.63 -0.04 11.66
CA LYS A 195 -7.86 -0.43 10.48
C LYS A 195 -6.51 -1.02 10.89
N CYS A 196 -5.83 -1.73 9.99
CA CYS A 196 -4.52 -2.32 10.27
C CYS A 196 -3.44 -1.79 9.33
N VAL A 197 -2.22 -1.60 9.84
CA VAL A 197 -1.06 -1.14 9.08
C VAL A 197 0.10 -2.13 9.26
N SER A 198 0.51 -2.77 8.18
CA SER A 198 1.61 -3.74 8.19
C SER A 198 2.84 -3.15 7.53
N ASP A 199 3.89 -2.86 8.31
CA ASP A 199 5.20 -2.42 7.80
C ASP A 199 6.20 -3.58 7.73
N ALA A 200 6.64 -3.90 6.51
CA ALA A 200 7.52 -5.02 6.20
C ALA A 200 7.00 -6.38 6.74
N GLY A 201 5.67 -6.50 6.86
CA GLY A 201 4.99 -7.70 7.36
C GLY A 201 4.46 -8.61 6.26
N TYR A 202 4.45 -8.16 5.00
CA TYR A 202 3.98 -8.94 3.86
C TYR A 202 5.07 -9.91 3.36
N PHE A 203 5.29 -10.97 4.11
CA PHE A 203 6.22 -12.04 3.72
C PHE A 203 5.60 -12.92 2.65
N ILE A 204 6.30 -13.14 1.54
CA ILE A 204 5.77 -13.90 0.42
C ILE A 204 6.15 -15.37 0.51
N HIS A 205 5.27 -16.22 -0.01
CA HIS A 205 5.57 -17.62 -0.26
C HIS A 205 6.41 -17.73 -1.56
N GLY A 206 7.60 -17.13 -1.50
CA GLY A 206 8.52 -17.01 -2.63
C GLY A 206 9.48 -18.19 -2.75
N LYS A 207 10.03 -18.34 -3.95
CA LYS A 207 11.08 -19.31 -4.27
C LYS A 207 12.46 -18.80 -3.88
N ASP A 208 13.30 -19.70 -3.36
CA ASP A 208 14.70 -19.45 -3.07
C ASP A 208 15.58 -19.61 -4.33
N ILE A 209 16.88 -19.31 -4.21
CA ILE A 209 17.87 -19.38 -5.30
C ILE A 209 18.05 -20.79 -5.90
N SER A 210 17.55 -21.85 -5.25
CA SER A 210 17.53 -23.21 -5.80
C SER A 210 16.21 -23.58 -6.48
N GLY A 211 15.23 -22.65 -6.52
CA GLY A 211 13.85 -22.93 -6.95
C GLY A 211 12.99 -23.61 -5.87
N GLY A 212 13.56 -23.82 -4.67
CA GLY A 212 12.90 -24.42 -3.52
C GLY A 212 11.95 -23.46 -2.81
N SER A 213 11.16 -24.00 -1.88
CA SER A 213 10.27 -23.24 -0.99
C SER A 213 10.80 -23.26 0.45
N TYR A 214 12.07 -22.90 0.68
CA TYR A 214 12.69 -22.94 2.02
C TYR A 214 11.83 -22.24 3.10
N ILE A 215 11.26 -21.08 2.78
CA ILE A 215 10.43 -20.31 3.73
C ILE A 215 9.16 -21.05 4.15
N GLN A 216 8.57 -21.90 3.29
CA GLN A 216 7.41 -22.72 3.66
C GLN A 216 7.80 -23.73 4.75
N SER A 217 8.94 -24.41 4.59
CA SER A 217 9.46 -25.31 5.62
C SER A 217 9.77 -24.55 6.92
N TYR A 218 10.35 -23.36 6.80
CA TYR A 218 10.63 -22.49 7.94
C TYR A 218 9.35 -22.15 8.72
N TYR A 219 8.29 -21.67 8.05
CA TYR A 219 7.01 -21.39 8.71
C TYR A 219 6.27 -22.64 9.19
N SER A 220 6.39 -23.76 8.49
CA SER A 220 5.87 -25.05 8.99
C SER A 220 6.45 -25.40 10.35
N LYS A 221 7.77 -25.21 10.54
CA LYS A 221 8.43 -25.41 11.84
C LYS A 221 7.96 -24.41 12.90
N VAL A 222 7.79 -23.13 12.56
CA VAL A 222 7.23 -22.14 13.50
C VAL A 222 5.84 -22.56 13.95
N VAL A 223 4.93 -22.85 13.01
CA VAL A 223 3.54 -23.18 13.30
C VAL A 223 3.42 -24.46 14.14
N ALA A 224 4.21 -25.48 13.82
CA ALA A 224 4.23 -26.74 14.56
C ALA A 224 4.79 -26.56 15.99
N LEU A 225 5.98 -25.96 16.12
CA LEU A 225 6.65 -25.81 17.42
C LEU A 225 5.85 -24.96 18.40
N HIS A 226 5.27 -23.85 17.91
CA HIS A 226 4.55 -22.89 18.75
C HIS A 226 3.07 -23.22 18.90
N GLY A 227 2.55 -24.24 18.21
CA GLY A 227 1.13 -24.58 18.22
C GLY A 227 0.26 -23.45 17.65
N SER A 228 0.77 -22.71 16.66
CA SER A 228 0.16 -21.48 16.16
C SER A 228 -1.17 -21.67 15.43
N ALA A 229 -1.44 -22.89 14.94
CA ALA A 229 -2.61 -23.17 14.09
C ALA A 229 -3.95 -22.69 14.67
N LYS A 230 -4.12 -22.80 16.00
CA LYS A 230 -5.34 -22.38 16.72
C LYS A 230 -5.55 -20.86 16.76
N SER A 231 -4.50 -20.09 16.51
CA SER A 231 -4.52 -18.62 16.56
C SER A 231 -4.46 -17.98 15.18
N LEU A 232 -4.34 -18.77 14.12
CA LEU A 232 -4.39 -18.28 12.74
C LEU A 232 -5.84 -18.08 12.29
N PRO A 233 -6.11 -17.18 11.32
CA PRO A 233 -7.46 -16.91 10.85
C PRO A 233 -8.17 -18.18 10.35
N LEU A 234 -9.32 -18.49 10.96
CA LEU A 234 -10.16 -19.65 10.60
C LEU A 234 -10.61 -19.61 9.14
N SER A 235 -10.82 -18.40 8.60
CA SER A 235 -11.17 -18.19 7.19
C SER A 235 -10.09 -18.69 6.21
N CYS A 236 -8.84 -18.80 6.67
CA CYS A 236 -7.73 -19.38 5.92
C CYS A 236 -7.53 -20.86 6.29
N THR A 237 -7.44 -21.20 7.57
CA THR A 237 -7.09 -22.57 8.01
C THR A 237 -8.17 -23.61 7.72
N SER A 238 -9.42 -23.19 7.48
CA SER A 238 -10.49 -24.05 6.96
C SER A 238 -10.31 -24.46 5.50
N LYS A 239 -9.47 -23.76 4.74
CA LYS A 239 -9.27 -23.97 3.29
C LYS A 239 -7.90 -24.55 2.94
N MET A 240 -6.92 -24.38 3.82
CA MET A 240 -5.56 -24.82 3.56
C MET A 240 -4.79 -25.11 4.84
N ARG A 241 -3.63 -25.75 4.67
CA ARG A 241 -2.76 -26.15 5.77
C ARG A 241 -2.33 -24.92 6.60
N PRO A 242 -2.30 -25.01 7.94
CA PRO A 242 -2.01 -23.87 8.81
C PRO A 242 -0.71 -23.11 8.50
N GLU A 243 0.36 -23.79 8.08
CA GLU A 243 1.63 -23.16 7.72
C GLU A 243 1.52 -22.21 6.52
N LEU A 244 0.58 -22.44 5.61
CA LEU A 244 0.31 -21.53 4.49
C LEU A 244 -0.40 -20.27 5.00
N CYS A 245 -1.27 -20.40 6.00
CA CYS A 245 -1.94 -19.27 6.65
C CYS A 245 -1.01 -18.37 7.49
N PHE A 246 0.27 -18.70 7.56
CA PHE A 246 1.29 -17.80 8.10
C PHE A 246 1.78 -16.78 7.04
N PHE A 247 1.51 -17.00 5.74
CA PHE A 247 1.83 -16.05 4.69
C PHE A 247 0.63 -15.11 4.42
N PRO A 248 0.83 -13.77 4.47
CA PRO A 248 -0.21 -12.79 4.18
C PRO A 248 -0.95 -12.98 2.86
N GLN A 249 -0.28 -13.45 1.80
CA GLN A 249 -0.92 -13.67 0.49
C GLN A 249 -2.09 -14.66 0.52
N TYR A 250 -2.15 -15.55 1.51
CA TYR A 250 -3.26 -16.49 1.67
C TYR A 250 -4.29 -16.06 2.72
N VAL A 251 -3.93 -15.12 3.60
CA VAL A 251 -4.82 -14.58 4.64
C VAL A 251 -5.59 -13.37 4.12
N VAL A 252 -4.89 -12.44 3.48
CA VAL A 252 -5.42 -11.15 3.01
C VAL A 252 -6.66 -11.29 2.11
N PRO A 253 -6.77 -12.27 1.19
CA PRO A 253 -8.00 -12.46 0.41
C PRO A 253 -9.27 -12.61 1.25
N PHE A 254 -9.16 -13.15 2.47
CA PHE A 254 -10.30 -13.41 3.35
C PHE A 254 -10.47 -12.38 4.47
N MET A 255 -9.56 -11.41 4.58
CA MET A 255 -9.62 -10.36 5.60
C MET A 255 -10.77 -9.39 5.32
N ARG A 256 -11.52 -9.05 6.38
CA ARG A 256 -12.64 -8.11 6.31
C ARG A 256 -12.22 -6.69 6.71
N THR A 257 -11.29 -6.58 7.63
CA THR A 257 -10.82 -5.30 8.16
C THR A 257 -9.85 -4.63 7.16
N PRO A 258 -9.99 -3.32 6.90
CA PRO A 258 -9.09 -2.58 6.03
C PRO A 258 -7.61 -2.74 6.42
N LEU A 259 -6.76 -3.03 5.44
CA LEU A 259 -5.32 -3.22 5.61
C LEU A 259 -4.54 -2.25 4.72
N PHE A 260 -3.55 -1.58 5.31
CA PHE A 260 -2.52 -0.85 4.58
C PHE A 260 -1.20 -1.58 4.70
N VAL A 261 -0.56 -1.84 3.56
CA VAL A 261 0.74 -2.52 3.51
C VAL A 261 1.81 -1.49 3.17
N ILE A 262 2.83 -1.38 4.02
CA ILE A 262 4.08 -0.68 3.73
C ILE A 262 5.11 -1.79 3.54
N ASN A 263 5.69 -1.90 2.37
CA ASN A 263 6.73 -2.89 2.13
C ASN A 263 7.76 -2.31 1.16
N ALA A 264 8.98 -2.83 1.20
CA ALA A 264 9.92 -2.64 0.11
C ALA A 264 9.78 -3.80 -0.89
N ALA A 265 9.82 -3.49 -2.18
CA ALA A 265 9.81 -4.49 -3.26
C ALA A 265 11.08 -5.37 -3.21
N PHE A 266 12.17 -4.80 -2.68
CA PHE A 266 13.43 -5.47 -2.40
C PHE A 266 13.64 -5.57 -0.89
N ASP A 267 12.67 -6.11 -0.15
CA ASP A 267 12.75 -6.24 1.30
C ASP A 267 14.04 -6.98 1.71
N SER A 268 14.88 -6.29 2.49
CA SER A 268 16.23 -6.77 2.79
C SER A 268 16.23 -8.01 3.68
N TRP A 269 15.19 -8.21 4.49
CA TRP A 269 15.04 -9.44 5.26
C TRP A 269 14.64 -10.60 4.37
N GLN A 270 13.70 -10.40 3.44
CA GLN A 270 13.25 -11.45 2.53
C GLN A 270 14.34 -11.84 1.53
N ILE A 271 15.11 -10.90 0.99
CA ILE A 271 16.26 -11.24 0.11
C ILE A 271 17.26 -12.12 0.88
N LYS A 272 17.59 -11.75 2.11
CA LYS A 272 18.55 -12.48 2.94
C LYS A 272 18.06 -13.85 3.42
N ASN A 273 16.78 -13.99 3.76
CA ASN A 273 16.26 -15.15 4.51
C ASN A 273 15.21 -15.98 3.75
N VAL A 274 14.68 -15.47 2.64
CA VAL A 274 13.72 -16.17 1.79
C VAL A 274 14.37 -16.49 0.44
N LEU A 275 14.88 -15.49 -0.28
CA LEU A 275 15.51 -15.70 -1.58
C LEU A 275 16.85 -16.45 -1.44
N ALA A 276 17.80 -15.92 -0.66
CA ALA A 276 19.14 -16.46 -0.53
C ALA A 276 19.51 -16.85 0.92
N PRO A 277 18.71 -17.69 1.61
CA PRO A 277 19.01 -18.10 2.97
C PRO A 277 20.35 -18.85 3.04
N THR A 278 21.10 -18.65 4.13
CA THR A 278 22.42 -19.27 4.32
C THR A 278 22.38 -20.80 4.27
N ALA A 279 21.24 -21.42 4.62
CA ALA A 279 21.07 -22.87 4.53
C ALA A 279 21.02 -23.39 3.07
N VAL A 280 20.64 -22.54 2.11
CA VAL A 280 20.56 -22.88 0.68
C VAL A 280 21.82 -22.41 -0.06
N ASP A 281 22.40 -21.26 0.33
CA ASP A 281 23.64 -20.70 -0.24
C ASP A 281 24.90 -21.42 0.27
N LYS A 282 25.03 -22.72 -0.03
CA LYS A 282 26.13 -23.58 0.47
C LYS A 282 27.51 -23.12 -0.01
N ARG A 283 27.60 -22.61 -1.25
CA ARG A 283 28.82 -22.08 -1.85
C ARG A 283 29.14 -20.64 -1.41
N LYS A 284 28.26 -20.00 -0.64
CA LYS A 284 28.40 -18.63 -0.13
C LYS A 284 28.52 -17.57 -1.23
N GLU A 285 28.02 -17.87 -2.42
CA GLU A 285 28.03 -16.97 -3.58
C GLU A 285 27.16 -15.74 -3.34
N TRP A 286 26.13 -15.86 -2.49
CA TRP A 286 25.22 -14.78 -2.15
C TRP A 286 25.56 -14.04 -0.85
N LYS A 287 26.66 -14.42 -0.16
CA LYS A 287 27.01 -13.91 1.18
C LYS A 287 27.07 -12.38 1.25
N THR A 288 27.66 -11.73 0.24
CA THR A 288 27.79 -10.27 0.16
C THR A 288 26.60 -9.62 -0.53
N CYS A 289 26.21 -10.13 -1.69
CA CYS A 289 25.10 -9.62 -2.50
C CYS A 289 23.79 -9.49 -1.72
N LYS A 290 23.40 -10.49 -0.92
CA LYS A 290 22.13 -10.45 -0.16
C LYS A 290 22.09 -9.44 0.98
N LEU A 291 23.23 -8.82 1.31
CA LEU A 291 23.34 -7.78 2.34
C LEU A 291 23.53 -6.39 1.71
N ASP A 292 24.14 -6.34 0.52
CA ASP A 292 24.37 -5.12 -0.24
C ASP A 292 24.18 -5.41 -1.72
N LEU A 293 23.04 -4.99 -2.27
CA LEU A 293 22.67 -5.27 -3.66
C LEU A 293 23.63 -4.66 -4.67
N LYS A 294 24.43 -3.65 -4.29
CA LYS A 294 25.47 -3.07 -5.17
C LYS A 294 26.63 -4.03 -5.44
N LYS A 295 26.77 -5.07 -4.62
CA LYS A 295 27.82 -6.11 -4.75
C LYS A 295 27.33 -7.34 -5.48
N CYS A 296 26.10 -7.33 -6.00
CA CYS A 296 25.56 -8.43 -6.77
C CYS A 296 26.14 -8.43 -8.19
N SER A 297 26.42 -9.62 -8.73
CA SER A 297 26.65 -9.76 -10.18
C SER A 297 25.36 -9.49 -10.96
N ALA A 298 25.46 -9.25 -12.27
CA ALA A 298 24.29 -9.07 -13.13
C ALA A 298 23.29 -10.25 -13.04
N ALA A 299 23.80 -11.49 -12.99
CA ALA A 299 22.96 -12.68 -12.85
C ALA A 299 22.24 -12.74 -11.49
N GLN A 300 22.91 -12.31 -10.41
CA GLN A 300 22.29 -12.21 -9.09
C GLN A 300 21.22 -11.10 -9.05
N LEU A 301 21.48 -9.95 -9.66
CA LEU A 301 20.50 -8.86 -9.77
C LEU A 301 19.25 -9.30 -10.54
N LYS A 302 19.41 -10.02 -11.66
CA LYS A 302 18.27 -10.59 -12.40
C LYS A 302 17.42 -11.53 -11.53
N THR A 303 18.08 -12.32 -10.69
CA THR A 303 17.39 -13.21 -9.73
C THR A 303 16.66 -12.41 -8.64
N VAL A 304 17.26 -11.33 -8.13
CA VAL A 304 16.63 -10.41 -7.16
C VAL A 304 15.41 -9.71 -7.78
N GLN A 305 15.50 -9.26 -9.04
CA GLN A 305 14.36 -8.72 -9.79
C GLN A 305 13.26 -9.76 -9.99
N GLY A 306 13.61 -11.01 -10.28
CA GLY A 306 12.66 -12.11 -10.35
C GLY A 306 11.92 -12.35 -9.02
N PHE A 307 12.59 -12.16 -7.88
CA PHE A 307 11.95 -12.21 -6.57
C PHE A 307 11.03 -11.01 -6.32
N ARG A 308 11.41 -9.81 -6.76
CA ARG A 308 10.52 -8.63 -6.75
C ARG A 308 9.25 -8.86 -7.59
N ASP A 309 9.34 -9.54 -8.71
CA ASP A 309 8.16 -9.91 -9.50
C ASP A 309 7.25 -10.93 -8.78
N GLN A 310 7.83 -11.82 -7.95
CA GLN A 310 7.04 -12.67 -7.05
C GLN A 310 6.34 -11.83 -5.96
N MET A 311 7.02 -10.82 -5.41
CA MET A 311 6.42 -9.88 -4.45
C MET A 311 5.21 -9.16 -5.05
N MET A 312 5.34 -8.64 -6.27
CA MET A 312 4.25 -7.98 -6.99
C MET A 312 3.04 -8.89 -7.19
N ARG A 313 3.25 -10.15 -7.59
CA ARG A 313 2.16 -11.13 -7.74
C ARG A 313 1.50 -11.45 -6.41
N ALA A 314 2.29 -11.64 -5.35
CA ALA A 314 1.78 -11.94 -4.02
C ALA A 314 0.94 -10.79 -3.45
N LEU A 315 1.24 -9.53 -3.80
CA LEU A 315 0.49 -8.34 -3.37
C LEU A 315 -0.82 -8.10 -4.15
N SER A 316 -1.12 -8.85 -5.21
CA SER A 316 -2.36 -8.72 -5.99
C SER A 316 -3.65 -8.65 -5.12
N PRO A 317 -3.82 -9.48 -4.06
CA PRO A 317 -4.97 -9.38 -3.18
C PRO A 317 -5.09 -8.05 -2.43
N VAL A 318 -3.99 -7.32 -2.20
CA VAL A 318 -4.02 -5.98 -1.60
C VAL A 318 -4.63 -4.98 -2.59
N HIS A 319 -4.27 -5.08 -3.87
CA HIS A 319 -4.81 -4.19 -4.92
C HIS A 319 -6.26 -4.47 -5.31
N SER A 320 -6.76 -5.68 -5.02
CA SER A 320 -8.09 -6.12 -5.48
C SER A 320 -9.28 -5.39 -4.85
N THR A 321 -9.09 -4.56 -3.82
CA THR A 321 -10.18 -3.87 -3.12
C THR A 321 -9.80 -2.42 -2.76
N PRO A 322 -10.74 -1.47 -2.92
CA PRO A 322 -10.50 -0.06 -2.58
C PRO A 322 -10.33 0.19 -1.08
N SER A 323 -10.72 -0.78 -0.24
CA SER A 323 -10.57 -0.69 1.23
C SER A 323 -9.12 -0.87 1.70
N ARG A 324 -8.23 -1.37 0.84
CA ARG A 324 -6.83 -1.66 1.16
C ARG A 324 -5.91 -0.63 0.52
N GLY A 325 -4.78 -0.37 1.16
CA GLY A 325 -3.76 0.54 0.66
C GLY A 325 -2.40 -0.14 0.55
N LEU A 326 -1.57 0.35 -0.36
CA LEU A 326 -0.21 -0.13 -0.56
C LEU A 326 0.75 1.05 -0.72
N PHE A 327 1.82 1.03 0.06
CA PHE A 327 3.03 1.80 -0.15
C PHE A 327 4.15 0.80 -0.44
N LEU A 328 4.52 0.67 -1.72
CA LEU A 328 5.59 -0.23 -2.15
C LEU A 328 6.68 0.58 -2.85
N ASP A 329 7.82 0.75 -2.17
CA ASP A 329 8.99 1.40 -2.74
C ASP A 329 10.06 0.40 -3.20
N SER A 330 11.04 0.88 -3.95
CA SER A 330 12.14 0.08 -4.50
C SER A 330 13.42 0.09 -3.63
N CYS A 331 13.34 0.50 -2.37
CA CYS A 331 14.52 0.49 -1.49
C CYS A 331 14.93 -0.94 -1.10
N HIS A 332 16.22 -1.14 -0.80
CA HIS A 332 16.69 -2.33 -0.09
C HIS A 332 16.54 -2.10 1.42
N ALA A 333 15.30 -2.20 1.91
CA ALA A 333 14.94 -1.78 3.26
C ALA A 333 14.08 -2.82 3.98
N HIS A 334 13.97 -2.68 5.30
CA HIS A 334 13.06 -3.46 6.14
C HIS A 334 12.65 -2.55 7.31
N CYS A 335 11.37 -2.53 7.65
CA CYS A 335 10.82 -1.72 8.75
C CYS A 335 10.96 -0.19 8.59
N GLN A 336 10.18 0.41 7.68
CA GLN A 336 10.34 1.82 7.27
C GLN A 336 9.40 2.80 8.02
N GLY A 337 8.33 2.33 8.64
CA GLY A 337 7.34 3.16 9.35
C GLY A 337 7.72 3.51 10.80
N GLY A 338 8.73 2.85 11.36
CA GLY A 338 9.14 3.02 12.77
C GLY A 338 10.09 4.19 13.03
N SER A 339 10.69 4.79 12.00
CA SER A 339 11.64 5.91 12.13
C SER A 339 11.06 7.18 11.52
N ALA A 340 11.19 8.31 12.19
CA ALA A 340 10.78 9.62 11.65
C ALA A 340 11.50 9.94 10.33
N ALA A 341 12.76 9.50 10.16
CA ALA A 341 13.55 9.77 8.96
C ALA A 341 12.93 9.15 7.69
N SER A 342 12.37 7.95 7.80
CA SER A 342 11.72 7.26 6.68
C SER A 342 10.21 7.52 6.63
N TRP A 343 9.56 7.71 7.77
CA TRP A 343 8.12 7.96 7.87
C TRP A 343 7.70 9.27 7.19
N SER A 344 8.33 10.38 7.58
CA SER A 344 8.00 11.73 7.11
C SER A 344 9.22 12.56 6.72
N GLY A 345 10.43 12.04 6.91
CA GLY A 345 11.67 12.78 6.68
C GLY A 345 11.87 13.14 5.20
N ALA A 346 12.58 14.25 4.97
CA ALA A 346 12.84 14.76 3.63
C ALA A 346 13.52 13.72 2.71
N LYS A 347 14.52 13.01 3.25
CA LYS A 347 15.25 11.92 2.59
C LYS A 347 14.58 10.54 2.73
N GLY A 348 13.39 10.47 3.33
CA GLY A 348 12.62 9.24 3.43
C GLY A 348 12.06 8.78 2.08
N PRO A 349 11.71 7.49 1.94
CA PRO A 349 11.13 6.95 0.72
C PRO A 349 9.87 7.70 0.33
N GLN A 350 9.65 7.79 -0.98
CA GLN A 350 8.44 8.35 -1.55
C GLN A 350 8.00 7.50 -2.73
N VAL A 351 6.70 7.29 -2.83
CA VAL A 351 6.07 6.69 -4.00
C VAL A 351 5.18 7.76 -4.58
N ALA A 352 5.45 8.14 -5.83
CA ALA A 352 4.77 9.22 -6.52
C ALA A 352 4.61 10.49 -5.68
N ASN A 353 5.75 11.01 -5.23
CA ASN A 353 5.85 12.24 -4.43
C ASN A 353 5.05 12.20 -3.10
N THR A 354 4.59 11.02 -2.67
CA THR A 354 3.89 10.83 -1.41
C THR A 354 4.80 10.08 -0.44
N LYS A 355 4.99 10.64 0.77
CA LYS A 355 5.72 10.01 1.88
C LYS A 355 4.84 8.99 2.60
N ILE A 356 5.44 8.05 3.34
CA ILE A 356 4.71 7.00 4.06
C ILE A 356 3.66 7.61 5.02
N ALA A 357 4.05 8.59 5.83
CA ALA A 357 3.16 9.24 6.79
C ALA A 357 1.89 9.79 6.13
N LYS A 358 2.06 10.52 5.01
CA LYS A 358 0.97 11.10 4.23
C LYS A 358 0.10 10.00 3.62
N ALA A 359 0.70 8.95 3.05
CA ALA A 359 -0.05 7.85 2.44
C ALA A 359 -0.93 7.10 3.45
N VAL A 360 -0.38 6.79 4.63
CA VAL A 360 -1.12 6.09 5.69
C VAL A 360 -2.21 7.00 6.27
N GLY A 361 -1.92 8.27 6.53
CA GLY A 361 -2.91 9.23 7.03
C GLY A 361 -4.07 9.43 6.06
N ASN A 362 -3.74 9.64 4.78
CA ASN A 362 -4.71 9.75 3.69
C ASN A 362 -5.61 8.52 3.61
N TRP A 363 -5.04 7.33 3.54
CA TRP A 363 -5.83 6.10 3.52
C TRP A 363 -6.66 5.88 4.79
N PHE A 364 -6.09 6.21 5.96
CA PHE A 364 -6.79 6.01 7.23
C PHE A 364 -8.07 6.85 7.29
N TYR A 365 -7.99 8.13 6.91
CA TYR A 365 -9.11 9.06 6.93
C TYR A 365 -9.93 9.10 5.62
N GLY A 366 -9.51 8.39 4.57
CA GLY A 366 -10.16 8.42 3.26
C GLY A 366 -9.92 9.72 2.49
N ARG A 367 -8.80 10.40 2.73
CA ARG A 367 -8.41 11.64 2.03
C ARG A 367 -7.62 11.28 0.76
N ILE A 368 -8.20 11.47 -0.43
CA ILE A 368 -7.56 11.33 -1.76
C ILE A 368 -7.01 9.93 -2.08
N PHE A 369 -7.57 9.28 -3.11
CA PHE A 369 -7.09 8.00 -3.66
C PHE A 369 -6.33 8.26 -4.96
N THR A 370 -5.01 8.03 -4.97
CA THR A 370 -4.23 7.95 -6.23
C THR A 370 -3.67 6.53 -6.32
N PHE A 371 -4.24 5.73 -7.23
CA PHE A 371 -3.70 4.40 -7.56
C PHE A 371 -2.60 4.59 -8.60
N ILE A 372 -1.35 4.28 -8.25
CA ILE A 372 -0.22 4.46 -9.16
C ILE A 372 0.39 3.08 -9.40
N PRO A 373 0.25 2.52 -10.62
CA PRO A 373 0.88 1.26 -10.94
C PRO A 373 2.40 1.44 -10.90
N ILE A 374 3.08 0.47 -10.29
CA ILE A 374 4.54 0.45 -10.18
C ILE A 374 5.11 0.20 -11.57
N SER A 375 5.69 1.24 -12.16
CA SER A 375 6.42 1.14 -13.42
C SER A 375 7.59 0.16 -13.27
N ARG A 376 7.79 -0.66 -14.30
CA ARG A 376 9.06 -1.38 -14.53
C ARG A 376 10.11 -0.35 -14.91
N GLU A 377 11.18 -0.21 -14.12
CA GLU A 377 12.43 0.37 -14.62
C GLU A 377 13.23 -0.72 -15.36
N ARG A 378 13.74 -0.35 -16.53
CA ARG A 378 14.42 -1.20 -17.52
C ARG A 378 15.83 -1.58 -17.07
N GLU A 379 16.23 -2.83 -17.34
CA GLU A 379 17.64 -3.19 -17.53
C GLU A 379 18.13 -2.62 -18.89
N SER A 380 19.25 -1.91 -18.88
CA SER A 380 19.97 -1.43 -20.05
C SER A 380 20.46 -2.62 -20.89
N THR A 381 20.09 -2.78 -22.17
CA THR A 381 20.51 -1.94 -23.29
C THR A 381 19.36 -1.51 -24.20
N GLN A 382 18.89 -0.28 -24.01
CA GLN A 382 18.60 0.70 -25.05
C GLN A 382 18.26 1.98 -24.28
N SER A 383 19.21 2.91 -24.28
CA SER A 383 19.21 4.30 -23.81
C SER A 383 17.97 4.80 -23.04
N PHE A 384 18.12 4.95 -21.71
CA PHE A 384 17.26 5.76 -20.84
C PHE A 384 18.16 6.68 -20.03
N GLU A 385 18.01 7.99 -20.24
CA GLU A 385 18.39 9.01 -19.26
C GLU A 385 17.12 9.64 -18.67
N ILE A 386 17.21 9.88 -17.37
CA ILE A 386 16.35 10.63 -16.46
C ILE A 386 17.26 11.81 -16.01
N VAL A 387 16.87 13.09 -15.96
CA VAL A 387 16.41 13.84 -14.74
C VAL A 387 16.32 15.37 -15.05
N ILE A 388 15.11 15.94 -14.88
CA ILE A 388 14.63 17.19 -14.18
C ILE A 388 15.39 18.55 -14.30
N TRP A 389 14.64 19.66 -14.48
CA TRP A 389 14.49 20.93 -13.69
C TRP A 389 13.75 21.96 -14.59
N GLY A 390 12.87 22.88 -14.19
CA GLY A 390 12.40 23.51 -12.95
C GLY A 390 11.85 24.90 -13.36
N ASN A 391 10.80 25.40 -12.72
CA ASN A 391 10.14 26.69 -13.05
C ASN A 391 11.11 27.90 -13.11
N LYS A 392 11.02 28.74 -14.16
CA LYS A 392 11.23 30.20 -14.09
C LYS A 392 10.67 30.92 -15.34
N THR A 393 10.00 32.05 -15.07
CA THR A 393 9.44 33.04 -16.00
C THR A 393 10.52 33.83 -16.77
N SER A 394 10.36 34.00 -18.10
CA SER A 394 10.59 35.26 -18.86
C SER A 394 10.42 35.05 -20.38
N ASP A 395 9.48 35.80 -20.96
CA ASP A 395 9.48 36.50 -22.26
C ASP A 395 9.77 35.84 -23.63
N PHE A 396 8.88 36.22 -24.56
CA PHE A 396 8.99 36.42 -26.02
C PHE A 396 9.00 35.22 -27.01
N THR A 397 7.86 35.13 -27.73
CA THR A 397 7.67 34.87 -29.18
C THR A 397 8.22 33.59 -29.84
N GLY A 398 7.34 32.85 -30.54
CA GLY A 398 7.73 31.99 -31.66
C GLY A 398 6.99 30.65 -31.76
N GLU A 399 5.92 30.65 -32.54
CA GLU A 399 5.20 29.53 -33.17
C GLU A 399 6.04 28.29 -33.53
N VAL A 400 5.66 27.06 -33.10
CA VAL A 400 6.02 25.79 -33.78
C VAL A 400 4.97 24.67 -33.51
N ARG A 401 4.34 24.18 -34.59
CA ARG A 401 3.59 22.91 -34.73
C ARG A 401 4.28 21.72 -34.04
N ARG A 402 3.53 20.78 -33.44
CA ARG A 402 3.96 19.37 -33.37
C ARG A 402 2.82 18.35 -33.29
N ARG A 403 2.67 17.60 -34.39
CA ARG A 403 2.16 16.22 -34.45
C ARG A 403 3.10 15.29 -33.66
N SER A 404 2.58 14.34 -32.90
CA SER A 404 3.23 13.04 -32.64
C SER A 404 2.16 11.97 -32.33
N LEU A 405 1.73 11.19 -33.32
CA LEU A 405 2.25 9.85 -33.66
C LEU A 405 2.15 8.82 -32.51
N LEU A 406 1.00 8.13 -32.45
CA LEU A 406 0.85 6.79 -31.86
C LEU A 406 0.16 5.87 -32.88
N HIS A 407 0.82 5.65 -34.03
CA HIS A 407 0.53 4.53 -34.92
C HIS A 407 1.51 3.39 -34.61
N LYS A 408 1.02 2.33 -33.94
CA LYS A 408 1.37 0.90 -34.14
C LYS A 408 0.96 0.05 -32.92
N SER A 409 -0.12 -0.71 -33.07
CA SER A 409 -0.10 -2.17 -32.94
C SER A 409 -1.50 -2.74 -33.26
N ILE A 410 -1.74 -3.04 -34.54
CA ILE A 410 -2.79 -3.96 -34.98
C ILE A 410 -2.12 -5.26 -35.42
N SER A 411 -2.40 -6.33 -34.70
CA SER A 411 -2.53 -7.74 -35.10
C SER A 411 -2.56 -8.52 -33.78
N GLN A 412 -3.49 -9.42 -33.46
CA GLN A 412 -4.24 -10.35 -34.29
C GLN A 412 -5.38 -10.88 -33.39
N PHE A 413 -6.66 -10.64 -33.69
CA PHE A 413 -7.76 -11.49 -33.23
C PHE A 413 -8.90 -11.43 -34.25
N ARG A 414 -9.22 -12.57 -34.84
CA ARG A 414 -10.31 -12.76 -35.80
C ARG A 414 -11.64 -12.71 -35.04
N GLY A 415 -12.43 -11.68 -35.33
CA GLY A 415 -13.84 -11.53 -35.01
C GLY A 415 -14.34 -10.35 -35.83
N THR A 416 -15.43 -10.53 -36.56
CA THR A 416 -16.00 -9.59 -37.55
C THR A 416 -16.08 -8.15 -37.04
N SER A 417 -15.17 -7.28 -37.48
CA SER A 417 -15.28 -5.83 -37.28
C SER A 417 -14.56 -5.10 -38.40
N MET A 418 -15.24 -4.13 -39.01
CA MET A 418 -14.85 -3.10 -39.98
C MET A 418 -13.34 -2.97 -40.36
N ASP A 419 -13.05 -2.73 -41.65
CA ASP A 419 -11.70 -2.43 -42.14
C ASP A 419 -11.10 -1.24 -41.38
N SER A 420 -10.08 -1.49 -40.54
CA SER A 420 -9.42 -0.48 -39.70
C SER A 420 -8.97 0.74 -40.51
N ALA A 421 -8.62 0.54 -41.79
CA ALA A 421 -8.19 1.62 -42.67
C ALA A 421 -9.33 2.61 -43.00
N PHE A 422 -10.59 2.15 -43.02
CA PHE A 422 -11.75 3.03 -43.20
C PHE A 422 -12.00 3.87 -41.95
N VAL A 423 -11.94 3.27 -40.76
CA VAL A 423 -12.16 3.97 -39.48
C VAL A 423 -11.14 5.07 -39.30
N ASP A 424 -9.87 4.78 -39.57
CA ASP A 424 -8.79 5.77 -39.49
C ASP A 424 -9.03 6.94 -40.46
N ARG A 425 -9.40 6.68 -41.71
CA ARG A 425 -9.70 7.75 -42.69
C ARG A 425 -10.94 8.58 -42.33
N ALA A 426 -11.99 7.92 -41.83
CA ALA A 426 -13.21 8.59 -41.41
C ALA A 426 -12.95 9.47 -40.17
N TRP A 427 -12.18 8.96 -39.21
CA TRP A 427 -11.75 9.68 -38.02
C TRP A 427 -10.97 10.95 -38.38
N GLU A 428 -9.91 10.83 -39.18
CA GLU A 428 -9.06 11.97 -39.60
C GLU A 428 -9.88 13.07 -40.29
N LYS A 429 -10.78 12.67 -41.21
CA LYS A 429 -11.65 13.62 -41.92
C LYS A 429 -12.63 14.32 -40.98
N TRP A 430 -13.25 13.57 -40.06
CA TRP A 430 -14.23 14.12 -39.14
C TRP A 430 -13.59 15.03 -38.10
N VAL A 431 -12.49 14.61 -37.48
CA VAL A 431 -11.75 15.37 -36.47
C VAL A 431 -11.32 16.74 -36.98
N THR A 432 -10.78 16.81 -38.20
CA THR A 432 -10.30 18.06 -38.83
C THR A 432 -11.36 19.16 -38.88
N GLY A 433 -12.65 18.80 -38.97
CA GLY A 433 -13.75 19.77 -39.05
C GLY A 433 -14.56 19.91 -37.75
N ASN A 434 -14.31 19.09 -36.74
CA ASN A 434 -15.16 19.01 -35.55
C ASN A 434 -14.42 19.17 -34.21
N VAL A 435 -13.10 18.96 -34.17
CA VAL A 435 -12.30 18.99 -32.94
C VAL A 435 -11.19 20.04 -33.07
N GLY A 436 -11.15 21.02 -32.17
CA GLY A 436 -10.09 22.02 -32.12
C GLY A 436 -10.48 23.27 -31.33
N SER A 437 -9.61 24.28 -31.36
CA SER A 437 -9.83 25.53 -30.63
C SER A 437 -10.80 26.45 -31.36
N SER A 438 -11.62 27.17 -30.58
CA SER A 438 -12.48 28.30 -30.97
C SER A 438 -13.24 28.16 -32.31
N GLY A 439 -14.54 27.82 -32.23
CA GLY A 439 -15.45 27.73 -33.39
C GLY A 439 -15.75 26.30 -33.85
N HIS A 440 -15.03 25.32 -33.29
CA HIS A 440 -15.34 23.90 -33.44
C HIS A 440 -16.35 23.43 -32.39
N PRO A 441 -17.22 22.45 -32.72
CA PRO A 441 -18.23 21.94 -31.78
C PRO A 441 -17.63 21.14 -30.61
N LEU A 442 -16.43 20.57 -30.77
CA LEU A 442 -15.77 19.73 -29.77
C LEU A 442 -14.36 20.21 -29.45
N LYS A 443 -13.97 20.03 -28.20
CA LYS A 443 -12.61 20.26 -27.69
C LYS A 443 -11.74 19.01 -27.77
N ALA A 444 -12.35 17.84 -27.57
CA ALA A 444 -11.67 16.57 -27.65
C ALA A 444 -12.66 15.46 -28.01
N ALA A 445 -12.16 14.39 -28.62
CA ALA A 445 -12.94 13.20 -28.91
C ALA A 445 -12.11 11.93 -28.72
N VAL A 446 -12.78 10.86 -28.28
CA VAL A 446 -12.19 9.53 -28.09
C VAL A 446 -13.10 8.47 -28.69
N LEU A 447 -12.56 7.63 -29.57
CA LEU A 447 -13.22 6.45 -30.12
C LEU A 447 -12.61 5.19 -29.52
N ILE A 448 -13.43 4.39 -28.85
CA ILE A 448 -13.03 3.16 -28.16
C ILE A 448 -13.65 1.98 -28.88
N ASN A 449 -12.84 1.01 -29.31
CA ASN A 449 -13.34 -0.28 -29.78
C ASN A 449 -13.98 -1.01 -28.61
N TYR A 450 -15.28 -1.27 -28.70
CA TYR A 450 -16.10 -1.78 -27.61
C TYR A 450 -16.68 -3.15 -27.98
N ASP A 451 -16.13 -4.19 -27.36
CA ASP A 451 -16.72 -5.52 -27.33
C ASP A 451 -17.21 -5.83 -25.89
N PRO A 452 -18.52 -5.99 -25.68
CA PRO A 452 -19.07 -6.28 -24.35
C PRO A 452 -18.67 -7.67 -23.81
N THR A 453 -18.18 -8.57 -24.68
CA THR A 453 -17.83 -9.95 -24.35
C THR A 453 -16.34 -10.17 -24.08
N LEU A 454 -15.47 -9.23 -24.48
CA LEU A 454 -14.02 -9.35 -24.32
C LEU A 454 -13.47 -8.61 -23.08
N PRO A 455 -12.36 -9.07 -22.47
CA PRO A 455 -11.71 -8.37 -21.37
C PRO A 455 -11.24 -6.95 -21.77
N SER A 456 -11.48 -5.93 -20.92
CA SER A 456 -11.21 -4.50 -21.22
C SER A 456 -9.73 -4.16 -21.52
N ARG A 457 -8.81 -5.13 -21.40
CA ARG A 457 -7.37 -5.01 -21.70
C ARG A 457 -7.02 -5.14 -23.19
N LEU A 458 -8.00 -5.44 -24.04
CA LEU A 458 -7.84 -5.66 -25.49
C LEU A 458 -8.46 -4.55 -26.35
N LEU A 459 -8.94 -3.46 -25.74
CA LEU A 459 -9.64 -2.39 -26.44
C LEU A 459 -8.63 -1.46 -27.14
N SER A 460 -8.77 -1.27 -28.45
CA SER A 460 -8.04 -0.24 -29.19
C SER A 460 -8.75 1.11 -29.04
N THR A 461 -7.98 2.20 -29.03
CA THR A 461 -8.51 3.56 -28.85
C THR A 461 -7.86 4.51 -29.84
N ILE A 462 -8.67 5.37 -30.46
CA ILE A 462 -8.24 6.51 -31.27
C ILE A 462 -8.72 7.77 -30.54
N ALA A 463 -7.87 8.80 -30.40
CA ALA A 463 -8.22 10.02 -29.69
C ALA A 463 -7.57 11.25 -30.35
N GLU A 464 -8.29 12.36 -30.34
CA GLU A 464 -7.79 13.69 -30.68
C GLU A 464 -8.14 14.62 -29.51
N GLN A 465 -7.15 15.35 -28.99
CA GLN A 465 -7.28 16.03 -27.70
C GLN A 465 -6.66 17.42 -27.73
N GLU A 466 -7.43 18.41 -27.26
CA GLU A 466 -6.92 19.69 -26.81
C GLU A 466 -7.01 19.80 -25.29
N GLY A 467 -5.85 19.75 -24.60
CA GLY A 467 -5.74 20.08 -23.17
C GLY A 467 -6.36 19.08 -22.18
N ILE A 468 -6.53 17.81 -22.53
CA ILE A 468 -7.04 16.76 -21.63
C ILE A 468 -6.07 15.57 -21.64
N ASP A 469 -5.62 15.14 -20.47
CA ASP A 469 -4.79 13.93 -20.30
C ASP A 469 -5.69 12.72 -20.02
N ILE A 470 -5.85 11.81 -20.98
CA ILE A 470 -6.64 10.57 -20.81
C ILE A 470 -5.72 9.35 -20.82
N TYR A 471 -5.71 8.59 -19.72
CA TYR A 471 -4.88 7.39 -19.58
C TYR A 471 -5.66 6.08 -19.86
N PRO A 472 -5.01 5.02 -20.36
CA PRO A 472 -5.65 3.72 -20.61
C PRO A 472 -6.38 3.09 -19.40
N VAL A 473 -5.96 3.44 -18.17
CA VAL A 473 -6.59 2.96 -16.93
C VAL A 473 -7.94 3.62 -16.67
N GLU A 474 -8.11 4.89 -17.06
CA GLU A 474 -9.36 5.64 -16.92
C GLU A 474 -10.39 5.16 -17.93
N LEU A 475 -9.94 4.86 -19.17
CA LEU A 475 -10.76 4.21 -20.19
C LEU A 475 -11.27 2.84 -19.74
N LYS A 476 -10.51 2.10 -18.90
CA LYS A 476 -10.99 0.85 -18.30
C LYS A 476 -12.15 1.08 -17.34
N GLN A 477 -12.06 2.07 -16.44
CA GLN A 477 -13.14 2.38 -15.51
C GLN A 477 -14.40 2.82 -16.26
N PHE A 478 -14.22 3.65 -17.30
CA PHE A 478 -15.29 4.12 -18.15
C PHE A 478 -15.95 2.98 -18.96
N THR A 479 -15.17 2.05 -19.52
CA THR A 479 -15.72 0.90 -20.27
C THR A 479 -16.42 -0.11 -19.36
N ASP A 480 -15.92 -0.33 -18.14
CA ASP A 480 -16.61 -1.14 -17.13
C ASP A 480 -17.91 -0.46 -16.67
N PHE A 481 -17.96 0.88 -16.62
CA PHE A 481 -19.19 1.65 -16.41
C PHE A 481 -20.19 1.44 -17.55
N MET A 482 -19.77 1.58 -18.81
CA MET A 482 -20.63 1.35 -19.99
C MET A 482 -21.25 -0.06 -20.01
N ARG A 483 -20.54 -1.08 -19.51
CA ARG A 483 -21.05 -2.47 -19.41
C ARG A 483 -22.15 -2.67 -18.38
N ARG A 484 -22.22 -1.83 -17.35
CA ARG A 484 -23.22 -2.00 -16.27
C ARG A 484 -24.64 -1.63 -16.71
N GLY A 485 -24.80 -0.85 -17.78
CA GLY A 485 -26.09 -0.56 -18.42
C GLY A 485 -27.09 0.31 -17.63
N ASN A 486 -26.89 0.51 -16.32
CA ASN A 486 -27.76 1.34 -15.48
C ASN A 486 -27.19 2.76 -15.32
N LEU A 487 -27.60 3.67 -16.19
CA LEU A 487 -27.06 5.03 -16.31
C LEU A 487 -27.89 6.20 -15.67
N PRO A 488 -29.18 6.10 -15.26
CA PRO A 488 -30.02 7.29 -14.94
C PRO A 488 -29.55 8.22 -13.83
N THR A 489 -28.73 7.75 -12.89
CA THR A 489 -28.28 8.53 -11.73
C THR A 489 -26.80 8.34 -11.40
N GLU A 490 -26.03 7.77 -12.32
CA GLU A 490 -24.63 7.44 -12.07
C GLU A 490 -23.69 8.57 -12.52
N THR A 491 -22.59 8.74 -11.78
CA THR A 491 -21.45 9.56 -12.20
C THR A 491 -20.34 8.68 -12.75
N PHE A 492 -19.63 9.13 -13.79
CA PHE A 492 -18.44 8.46 -14.30
C PHE A 492 -17.24 9.41 -14.30
N VAL A 493 -16.05 8.84 -14.46
CA VAL A 493 -14.78 9.59 -14.48
C VAL A 493 -14.12 9.39 -15.84
N LEU A 494 -13.64 10.47 -16.43
CA LEU A 494 -12.86 10.49 -17.67
C LEU A 494 -11.73 11.51 -17.52
N GLY A 495 -10.48 11.06 -17.67
CA GLY A 495 -9.34 11.90 -17.28
C GLY A 495 -9.36 12.20 -15.78
N SER A 496 -9.08 13.45 -15.44
CA SER A 496 -9.19 14.03 -14.10
C SER A 496 -10.61 14.52 -13.74
N ASN A 497 -11.56 14.43 -14.66
CA ASN A 497 -12.88 15.04 -14.53
C ASN A 497 -13.97 14.01 -14.15
N GLN A 498 -14.88 14.42 -13.26
CA GLN A 498 -16.05 13.64 -12.86
C GLN A 498 -17.29 14.21 -13.55
N TYR A 499 -18.07 13.34 -14.19
CA TYR A 499 -19.25 13.70 -14.97
C TYR A 499 -20.51 13.12 -14.34
N ILE A 500 -21.60 13.90 -14.30
CA ILE A 500 -22.94 13.43 -13.95
C ILE A 500 -23.81 13.35 -15.19
N ILE A 501 -24.55 12.26 -15.36
CA ILE A 501 -25.47 12.09 -16.48
C ILE A 501 -26.67 13.02 -16.31
N THR A 502 -27.00 13.75 -17.36
CA THR A 502 -28.09 14.73 -17.37
C THR A 502 -29.25 14.35 -18.29
N SER A 503 -29.00 13.55 -19.33
CA SER A 503 -30.04 12.99 -20.20
C SER A 503 -29.61 11.66 -20.79
N ILE A 504 -30.55 10.74 -20.98
CA ILE A 504 -30.32 9.41 -21.54
C ILE A 504 -31.30 9.18 -22.68
N HIS A 505 -30.77 8.62 -23.76
CA HIS A 505 -31.49 8.17 -24.94
C HIS A 505 -31.07 6.72 -25.22
N GLU A 506 -31.75 6.04 -26.14
CA GLU A 506 -31.62 4.59 -26.34
C GLU A 506 -30.16 4.11 -26.53
N ASN A 507 -29.35 4.85 -27.30
CA ASN A 507 -27.97 4.48 -27.62
C ASN A 507 -26.93 5.56 -27.26
N TRP A 508 -27.34 6.59 -26.51
CA TRP A 508 -26.43 7.67 -26.12
C TRP A 508 -26.91 8.43 -24.88
N PHE A 509 -26.01 9.15 -24.21
CA PHE A 509 -26.35 10.02 -23.10
C PHE A 509 -25.49 11.27 -23.08
N ALA A 510 -26.00 12.34 -22.48
CA ALA A 510 -25.26 13.56 -22.19
C ALA A 510 -24.89 13.63 -20.71
N ALA A 511 -23.74 14.22 -20.42
CA ALA A 511 -23.26 14.41 -19.06
C ALA A 511 -22.59 15.77 -18.88
N ARG A 512 -22.62 16.28 -17.65
CA ARG A 512 -21.99 17.55 -17.25
C ARG A 512 -20.84 17.31 -16.28
N CYS A 513 -19.75 18.03 -16.48
CA CYS A 513 -18.58 17.97 -15.62
C CYS A 513 -18.90 18.64 -14.27
N LEU A 514 -18.71 17.92 -13.16
CA LEU A 514 -18.97 18.37 -11.80
C LEU A 514 -17.82 19.20 -11.22
N ASN A 515 -16.60 18.99 -11.71
CA ASN A 515 -15.38 19.60 -11.19
C ASN A 515 -14.66 20.50 -12.20
N THR A 516 -15.39 20.99 -13.20
CA THR A 516 -14.86 21.95 -14.19
C THR A 516 -14.59 23.30 -13.55
N THR A 517 -13.48 23.92 -13.95
CA THR A 517 -13.14 25.31 -13.58
C THR A 517 -13.64 26.32 -14.61
N GLN A 518 -14.28 25.87 -15.70
CA GLN A 518 -14.78 26.74 -16.76
C GLN A 518 -16.11 27.40 -16.37
N PRO A 519 -16.24 28.74 -16.41
CA PRO A 519 -17.47 29.43 -16.02
C PRO A 519 -18.69 29.05 -16.86
N ALA A 520 -18.49 28.73 -18.14
CA ALA A 520 -19.57 28.27 -19.03
C ALA A 520 -19.90 26.77 -18.87
N GLY A 521 -19.10 26.05 -18.06
CA GLY A 521 -19.15 24.62 -17.83
C GLY A 521 -18.57 23.78 -18.99
N GLU A 522 -18.43 22.49 -18.74
CA GLU A 522 -17.95 21.49 -19.69
C GLU A 522 -18.88 20.27 -19.64
N GLY A 523 -18.93 19.50 -20.73
CA GLY A 523 -19.75 18.31 -20.81
C GLY A 523 -19.20 17.24 -21.73
N ALA A 524 -19.89 16.10 -21.73
CA ALA A 524 -19.58 14.94 -22.56
C ALA A 524 -20.85 14.43 -23.24
N ILE A 525 -20.75 14.09 -24.52
CA ILE A 525 -21.73 13.29 -25.26
C ILE A 525 -21.11 11.91 -25.47
N VAL A 526 -21.79 10.87 -25.02
CA VAL A 526 -21.33 9.49 -25.16
C VAL A 526 -22.31 8.73 -26.04
N MET A 527 -21.84 8.22 -27.17
CA MET A 527 -22.62 7.45 -28.13
C MET A 527 -22.08 6.04 -28.25
N GLN A 528 -22.96 5.05 -28.15
CA GLN A 528 -22.62 3.65 -28.28
C GLN A 528 -23.18 3.10 -29.61
N THR A 529 -22.32 2.45 -30.37
CA THR A 529 -22.68 1.64 -31.54
C THR A 529 -22.46 0.16 -31.21
N ALA A 530 -22.72 -0.74 -32.17
CA ALA A 530 -22.51 -2.18 -31.97
C ALA A 530 -21.06 -2.57 -31.62
N VAL A 531 -20.07 -1.78 -32.08
CA VAL A 531 -18.64 -2.11 -31.99
C VAL A 531 -17.76 -0.97 -31.46
N TYR A 532 -18.30 0.24 -31.29
CA TYR A 532 -17.56 1.40 -30.81
C TYR A 532 -18.33 2.20 -29.76
N VAL A 533 -17.60 2.80 -28.83
CA VAL A 533 -18.08 3.89 -27.98
C VAL A 533 -17.33 5.16 -28.38
N LEU A 534 -18.09 6.18 -28.78
CA LEU A 534 -17.61 7.53 -29.07
C LEU A 534 -17.86 8.42 -27.86
N VAL A 535 -16.82 9.09 -27.38
CA VAL A 535 -16.88 10.09 -26.32
C VAL A 535 -16.48 11.43 -26.90
N ALA A 536 -17.38 12.40 -26.90
CA ALA A 536 -17.18 13.73 -27.46
C ALA A 536 -17.27 14.78 -26.35
N LEU A 537 -16.21 15.55 -26.13
CA LEU A 537 -16.09 16.53 -25.05
C LEU A 537 -16.23 17.94 -25.60
N TYR A 538 -16.99 18.77 -24.90
CA TYR A 538 -17.29 20.14 -25.32
C TYR A 538 -17.24 21.12 -24.15
N ASP A 539 -16.91 22.38 -24.49
CA ASP A 539 -16.94 23.51 -23.57
C ASP A 539 -18.22 24.33 -23.82
N GLY A 540 -18.85 24.81 -22.75
CA GLY A 540 -19.99 25.73 -22.82
C GLY A 540 -21.32 25.17 -22.30
N SER A 541 -22.39 25.92 -22.57
CA SER A 541 -23.73 25.70 -22.01
C SER A 541 -24.56 24.71 -22.84
N ILE A 542 -25.88 24.67 -22.62
CA ILE A 542 -26.82 23.79 -23.35
C ILE A 542 -26.75 24.00 -24.87
N GLY A 543 -26.49 25.23 -25.34
CA GLY A 543 -26.35 25.51 -26.78
C GLY A 543 -25.16 24.79 -27.43
N SER A 544 -24.00 24.77 -26.75
CA SER A 544 -22.82 24.02 -27.17
C SER A 544 -23.06 22.51 -27.16
N ALA A 545 -23.88 22.02 -26.22
CA ALA A 545 -24.23 20.61 -26.13
C ALA A 545 -24.99 20.11 -27.38
N SER A 546 -25.89 20.93 -27.95
CA SER A 546 -26.62 20.58 -29.17
C SER A 546 -25.71 20.47 -30.39
N GLN A 547 -24.71 21.34 -30.51
CA GLN A 547 -23.72 21.29 -31.60
C GLN A 547 -22.79 20.09 -31.45
N ALA A 548 -22.31 19.84 -30.23
CA ALA A 548 -21.50 18.66 -29.89
C ALA A 548 -22.25 17.35 -30.17
N MET A 549 -23.54 17.30 -29.82
CA MET A 549 -24.40 16.15 -30.10
C MET A 549 -24.58 15.92 -31.60
N ALA A 550 -24.88 16.97 -32.38
CA ALA A 550 -25.03 16.86 -33.82
C ALA A 550 -23.74 16.37 -34.50
N ALA A 551 -22.58 16.88 -34.08
CA ALA A 551 -21.28 16.45 -34.58
C ALA A 551 -20.96 14.98 -34.24
N ALA A 552 -21.27 14.54 -33.01
CA ALA A 552 -21.09 13.17 -32.58
C ALA A 552 -22.03 12.20 -33.31
N ASP A 553 -23.31 12.58 -33.47
CA ASP A 553 -24.34 11.75 -34.13
C ASP A 553 -24.01 11.53 -35.61
N GLN A 554 -23.53 12.58 -36.29
CA GLN A 554 -23.07 12.49 -37.67
C GLN A 554 -21.96 11.44 -37.83
N PHE A 555 -21.01 11.37 -36.90
CA PHE A 555 -19.92 10.41 -36.95
C PHE A 555 -20.36 8.99 -36.58
N ALA A 556 -21.15 8.84 -35.49
CA ALA A 556 -21.70 7.56 -35.08
C ALA A 556 -22.59 6.94 -36.18
N SER A 557 -23.36 7.76 -36.89
CA SER A 557 -24.15 7.35 -38.06
C SER A 557 -23.29 6.89 -39.23
N GLN A 558 -22.16 7.55 -39.50
CA GLN A 558 -21.21 7.12 -40.54
C GLN A 558 -20.56 5.77 -40.22
N LEU A 559 -20.26 5.51 -38.94
CA LEU A 559 -19.75 4.22 -38.48
C LEU A 559 -20.84 3.12 -38.52
N SER A 560 -22.11 3.47 -38.29
CA SER A 560 -23.21 2.49 -38.24
C SER A 560 -23.73 2.09 -39.62
N ARG A 561 -23.78 3.00 -40.61
CA ARG A 561 -24.27 2.74 -41.98
C ARG A 561 -23.47 1.69 -42.77
N LYS A 562 -22.29 1.28 -42.28
CA LYS A 562 -21.42 0.27 -42.91
C LYS A 562 -21.38 -1.06 -42.15
N ASN A 563 -22.15 -1.18 -41.06
CA ASN A 563 -22.37 -2.42 -40.29
C ASN A 563 -23.68 -3.13 -40.69
N LEU A 564 -24.35 -2.67 -41.75
CA LEU A 564 -25.50 -3.31 -42.41
C LEU A 564 -25.06 -4.04 -43.68
#